data_AF-A0A8B8PLW3-F1
#
_entry.id   AF-A0A8B8PLW3-F1
#
_cell.length_a   1.000
_cell.length_b   1.000
_cell.length_c   1.000
_cell.angle_alpha   90.00
_cell.angle_beta   90.00
_cell.angle_gamma   90.00
#
_symmetry.space_group_name_H-M   'P 1'
#
loop_
_entity.id
_entity.type
_entity.pdbx_description
1 polymer ?
#
loop_
_entity_poly.entity_id
_entity_poly.type
_entity_poly.pdbx_seq_one_letter_code
_entity_poly.pdbx_strand_id
1 'polypeptide(L)'
;MRNYHVLSVQCEIFTHLNLFGDQPLPETVALVEDIVVEYVTDFAHKAQDIGSKRGKLSVEDFLYLVRKDAPKLNRCKELLSMQEELKQARKAFDVDEEKLAASLD
;
A
#
# COMPACT_ATOMS: atom_id res chain seq x y z
N MET A 1 12.87 -12.88 15.16
CA MET A 1 11.71 -12.37 14.39
C MET A 1 11.91 -10.94 13.88
N ARG A 2 12.38 -9.97 14.68
CA ARG A 2 12.66 -8.60 14.20
C ARG A 2 13.67 -8.51 13.03
N ASN A 3 14.74 -9.32 13.03
CA ASN A 3 15.73 -9.33 11.94
C ASN A 3 15.16 -9.76 10.58
N TYR A 4 14.14 -10.62 10.53
CA TYR A 4 13.55 -11.07 9.26
C TYR A 4 12.72 -9.98 8.58
N HIS A 5 12.04 -9.12 9.36
CA HIS A 5 11.31 -7.98 8.80
C HIS A 5 12.26 -6.93 8.22
N VAL A 6 13.35 -6.61 8.93
CA VAL A 6 14.40 -5.69 8.46
C VAL A 6 15.05 -6.23 7.18
N LEU A 7 15.43 -7.51 7.16
CA LEU A 7 15.98 -8.15 5.96
C LEU A 7 14.99 -8.17 4.79
N SER A 8 13.68 -8.34 5.04
CA SER A 8 12.65 -8.33 3.99
C SER A 8 12.54 -6.95 3.33
N VAL A 9 12.52 -5.87 4.11
CA VAL A 9 12.41 -4.50 3.59
C VAL A 9 13.66 -4.13 2.79
N GLN A 10 14.86 -4.45 3.30
CA GLN A 10 16.10 -4.20 2.55
C GLN A 10 16.16 -4.95 1.21
N CYS A 11 15.66 -6.18 1.14
CA CYS A 11 15.57 -6.93 -0.13
C CYS A 11 14.64 -6.27 -1.16
N GLU A 12 13.49 -5.76 -0.72
CA GLU A 12 12.55 -5.06 -1.59
C GLU A 12 13.12 -3.72 -2.09
N ILE A 13 13.78 -2.96 -1.19
CA ILE A 13 14.48 -1.71 -1.52
C ILE A 13 15.60 -1.99 -2.51
N PHE A 14 16.45 -3.00 -2.24
CA PHE A 14 17.53 -3.38 -3.14
C PHE A 14 17.00 -3.71 -4.54
N THR A 15 15.91 -4.49 -4.62
CA THR A 15 15.27 -4.85 -5.89
C THR A 15 14.76 -3.62 -6.63
N HIS A 16 14.09 -2.69 -5.95
CA HIS A 16 13.60 -1.45 -6.56
C HIS A 16 14.73 -0.54 -7.03
N LEU A 17 15.80 -0.38 -6.24
CA LEU A 17 16.94 0.44 -6.61
C LEU A 17 17.72 -0.15 -7.80
N ASN A 18 17.83 -1.48 -7.87
CA ASN A 18 18.49 -2.16 -8.98
C ASN A 18 17.74 -1.96 -10.33
N LEU A 19 16.44 -1.66 -10.31
CA LEU A 19 15.68 -1.32 -11.53
C LEU A 19 16.19 -0.05 -12.22
N PHE A 20 16.96 0.79 -11.52
CA PHE A 20 17.56 2.00 -12.08
C PHE A 20 18.91 1.76 -12.76
N GLY A 21 19.39 0.51 -12.81
CA GLY A 21 20.52 0.09 -13.64
C GLY A 21 21.86 -0.04 -12.93
N ASP A 22 21.98 0.39 -11.67
CA ASP A 22 23.18 0.22 -10.85
C ASP A 22 22.91 -0.72 -9.66
N GLN A 23 23.91 -1.55 -9.31
CA GLN A 23 23.86 -2.31 -8.06
C GLN A 23 24.04 -1.35 -6.88
N PRO A 24 23.02 -1.16 -6.02
CA PRO A 24 23.12 -0.21 -4.93
C PRO A 24 24.08 -0.74 -3.86
N LEU A 25 24.89 0.16 -3.30
CA LEU A 25 25.75 -0.15 -2.17
C LEU A 25 24.91 -0.55 -0.94
N PRO A 26 25.38 -1.48 -0.09
CA PRO A 26 24.67 -1.85 1.14
C PRO A 26 24.34 -0.64 2.03
N GLU A 27 25.25 0.34 2.10
CA GLU A 27 25.06 1.57 2.86
C GLU A 27 23.93 2.44 2.28
N THR A 28 23.77 2.46 0.94
CA THR A 28 22.66 3.16 0.28
C THR A 28 21.33 2.51 0.61
N VAL A 29 21.27 1.18 0.60
CA VAL A 29 20.05 0.44 0.94
C VAL A 29 19.63 0.69 2.38
N ALA A 30 20.58 0.66 3.32
CA ALA A 30 20.32 0.94 4.72
C ALA A 30 19.85 2.40 4.94
N LEU A 31 20.48 3.37 4.28
CA LEU A 31 20.04 4.76 4.37
C LEU A 31 18.64 4.97 3.79
N VAL A 32 18.34 4.34 2.65
CA VAL A 32 17.00 4.43 2.03
C VAL A 32 15.95 3.78 2.93
N GLU A 33 16.28 2.68 3.62
CA GLU A 33 15.39 2.08 4.61
C GLU A 33 15.04 3.09 5.70
N ASP A 34 16.04 3.72 6.32
CA ASP A 34 15.82 4.71 7.38
C ASP A 34 14.93 5.87 6.91
N ILE A 35 15.22 6.42 5.72
CA ILE A 35 14.43 7.51 5.12
C ILE A 35 12.98 7.08 4.86
N VAL A 36 12.78 5.87 4.32
CA VAL A 36 11.43 5.36 4.00
C VAL A 36 10.63 5.10 5.26
N VAL A 37 11.25 4.51 6.29
CA VAL A 37 10.61 4.23 7.57
C VAL A 37 10.19 5.53 8.25
N GLU A 38 11.07 6.53 8.30
CA GLU A 38 10.77 7.86 8.84
C GLU A 38 9.62 8.52 8.07
N TYR A 39 9.72 8.54 6.74
CA TYR A 39 8.70 9.15 5.88
C TYR A 39 7.32 8.52 6.08
N VAL A 40 7.22 7.18 6.06
CA VAL A 40 5.94 6.47 6.21
C VAL A 40 5.35 6.70 7.60
N THR A 41 6.19 6.71 8.63
CA THR A 41 5.77 6.97 10.02
C THR A 41 5.19 8.38 10.15
N ASP A 42 5.90 9.39 9.68
CA ASP A 42 5.44 10.78 9.68
C ASP A 42 4.16 10.97 8.86
N PHE A 43 4.07 10.29 7.73
CA PHE A 43 2.91 10.37 6.86
C PHE A 43 1.67 9.74 7.52
N ALA A 44 1.84 8.61 8.21
CA ALA A 44 0.77 7.96 8.96
C ALA A 44 0.29 8.81 10.14
N HIS A 45 1.19 9.43 10.90
CA HIS A 45 0.82 10.35 11.99
C HIS A 45 0.02 11.54 11.46
N LYS A 46 0.46 12.18 10.37
CA LYS A 46 -0.30 13.28 9.74
C LYS A 46 -1.69 12.85 9.30
N ALA A 47 -1.84 11.63 8.77
CA ALA A 47 -3.15 11.10 8.37
C ALA A 47 -4.02 10.83 9.59
N GLN A 48 -3.43 10.27 10.66
CA GLN A 48 -4.10 10.02 11.92
C GLN A 48 -4.59 11.31 12.57
N ASP A 49 -3.82 12.40 12.55
CA ASP A 49 -4.25 13.70 13.12
C ASP A 49 -5.51 14.24 12.43
N ILE A 50 -5.65 13.99 11.13
CA ILE A 50 -6.84 14.35 10.37
C ILE A 50 -8.01 13.42 10.75
N GLY A 51 -7.78 12.10 10.67
CA GLY A 51 -8.80 11.08 10.95
C GLY A 51 -9.29 11.08 12.41
N SER A 52 -8.44 11.48 13.35
CA SER A 52 -8.76 11.57 14.78
C SER A 52 -9.88 12.58 15.05
N LYS A 53 -10.00 13.65 14.25
CA LYS A 53 -11.14 14.59 14.33
C LYS A 53 -12.48 13.92 14.03
N ARG A 54 -12.45 12.86 13.23
CA ARG A 54 -13.62 12.05 12.85
C ARG A 54 -13.75 10.77 13.68
N GLY A 55 -12.79 10.52 14.59
CA GLY A 55 -12.71 9.32 15.42
C GLY A 55 -12.26 8.04 14.69
N LYS A 56 -11.93 8.11 13.40
CA LYS A 56 -11.50 6.95 12.61
C LYS A 56 -10.62 7.38 11.44
N LEU A 57 -9.46 6.72 11.31
CA LEU A 57 -8.57 6.82 10.15
C LEU A 57 -9.19 6.11 8.93
N SER A 58 -9.29 6.81 7.80
CA SER A 58 -9.71 6.25 6.51
C SER A 58 -8.69 6.49 5.41
N VAL A 59 -8.85 5.79 4.28
CA VAL A 59 -8.02 5.98 3.08
C VAL A 59 -8.12 7.42 2.54
N GLU A 60 -9.27 8.06 2.72
CA GLU A 60 -9.51 9.45 2.30
C GLU A 60 -8.56 10.43 3.00
N ASP A 61 -8.16 10.15 4.25
CA ASP A 61 -7.22 11.01 4.99
C ASP A 61 -5.84 11.03 4.33
N PHE A 62 -5.39 9.88 3.82
CA PHE A 62 -4.16 9.78 3.03
C PHE A 62 -4.30 10.50 1.68
N LEU A 63 -5.41 10.33 0.97
CA LEU A 63 -5.67 11.03 -0.30
C LEU A 63 -5.70 12.56 -0.10
N TYR A 64 -6.23 13.02 1.04
CA TYR A 64 -6.26 14.43 1.39
C TYR A 64 -4.85 15.01 1.57
N LEU A 65 -3.91 14.26 2.15
CA LEU A 65 -2.51 14.67 2.28
C LEU A 65 -1.80 14.76 0.92
N VAL A 66 -2.06 13.81 0.02
CA VAL A 66 -1.44 13.75 -1.33
C VAL A 66 -2.06 14.74 -2.32
N ARG A 67 -3.18 15.41 -1.96
CA ARG A 67 -3.99 16.20 -2.91
C ARG A 67 -3.26 17.27 -3.72
N LYS A 68 -2.12 17.75 -3.24
CA LYS A 68 -1.32 18.77 -3.92
C LYS A 68 -0.49 18.21 -5.08
N ASP A 69 -0.24 16.91 -5.11
CA ASP A 69 0.50 16.21 -6.15
C ASP A 69 -0.49 15.45 -7.04
N ALA A 70 -0.95 16.12 -8.10
CA ALA A 70 -1.97 15.57 -8.99
C ALA A 70 -1.57 14.23 -9.64
N PRO A 71 -0.32 14.04 -10.15
CA PRO A 71 0.13 12.74 -10.63
C PRO A 71 0.02 11.62 -9.59
N LYS A 72 0.50 11.84 -8.37
CA LYS A 72 0.41 10.83 -7.30
C LYS A 72 -1.04 10.55 -6.90
N LEU A 73 -1.85 11.59 -6.78
CA LEU A 73 -3.26 11.45 -6.44
C LEU A 73 -4.02 10.62 -7.49
N ASN A 74 -3.79 10.87 -8.77
CA ASN A 74 -4.42 10.13 -9.86
C ASN A 74 -4.01 8.66 -9.80
N ARG A 75 -2.72 8.39 -9.60
CA ARG A 75 -2.22 7.02 -9.47
C ARG A 75 -2.87 6.27 -8.30
N CYS A 76 -3.01 6.93 -7.14
CA CYS A 76 -3.70 6.33 -5.99
C CYS A 76 -5.16 6.00 -6.31
N LYS A 77 -5.88 6.89 -6.99
CA LYS A 77 -7.28 6.67 -7.36
C LYS A 77 -7.45 5.51 -8.33
N GLU A 78 -6.60 5.42 -9.35
CA GLU A 78 -6.59 4.29 -10.29
C GLU A 78 -6.42 2.96 -9.56
N LEU A 79 -5.40 2.86 -8.70
CA LEU A 79 -5.11 1.64 -7.95
C LEU A 79 -6.27 1.23 -7.02
N LEU A 80 -6.92 2.20 -6.37
CA LEU A 80 -8.09 1.94 -5.53
C LEU A 80 -9.29 1.46 -6.35
N SER A 81 -9.54 2.05 -7.52
CA SER A 81 -10.60 1.60 -8.44
C SER A 81 -10.37 0.16 -8.88
N MET A 82 -9.15 -0.16 -9.33
CA MET A 82 -8.80 -1.52 -9.73
C MET A 82 -8.92 -2.52 -8.57
N GLN A 83 -8.54 -2.11 -7.35
CA GLN A 83 -8.70 -2.96 -6.18
C GLN A 83 -10.18 -3.26 -5.90
N GLU A 84 -11.06 -2.28 -6.10
CA GLU A 84 -12.49 -2.45 -5.91
C GLU A 84 -13.09 -3.39 -6.97
N GLU A 85 -12.71 -3.24 -8.24
CA GLU A 85 -13.08 -4.15 -9.32
C GLU A 85 -12.65 -5.59 -9.02
N LEU A 86 -11.41 -5.80 -8.58
CA LEU A 86 -10.91 -7.13 -8.19
C LEU A 86 -11.68 -7.72 -7.00
N LYS A 87 -12.07 -6.89 -6.03
CA LYS A 87 -12.90 -7.34 -4.90
C LYS A 87 -14.30 -7.73 -5.36
N GLN A 88 -14.90 -6.98 -6.28
CA GLN A 88 -16.20 -7.31 -6.84
C GLN A 88 -16.15 -8.59 -7.66
N ALA A 89 -15.14 -8.76 -8.51
CA ALA A 89 -14.93 -9.98 -9.29
C ALA A 89 -14.83 -11.20 -8.37
N ARG A 90 -14.01 -11.14 -7.31
CA ARG A 90 -13.88 -12.24 -6.34
C ARG A 90 -15.21 -12.60 -5.68
N LYS A 91 -16.02 -11.61 -5.29
CA LYS A 91 -17.34 -11.85 -4.70
C LYS A 91 -18.33 -12.49 -5.67
N ALA A 92 -18.26 -12.15 -6.96
CA ALA A 92 -19.13 -12.76 -7.96
C ALA A 92 -18.88 -14.28 -8.07
N PHE A 93 -17.62 -14.72 -7.97
CA PHE A 93 -17.28 -16.15 -8.00
C PHE A 93 -17.71 -16.90 -6.73
N ASP A 94 -17.61 -16.30 -5.54
CA ASP A 94 -18.07 -16.93 -4.28
C ASP A 94 -19.61 -17.12 -4.26
N VAL A 95 -20.38 -16.19 -4.83
CA VAL A 95 -21.85 -16.27 -4.89
C VAL A 95 -22.33 -17.32 -5.89
N ASP A 96 -21.57 -17.58 -6.96
CA ASP A 96 -21.92 -18.59 -7.96
C ASP A 96 -21.74 -20.02 -7.43
N GLU A 97 -20.78 -20.26 -6.54
CA GLU A 97 -20.54 -21.57 -5.93
C GLU A 97 -21.67 -21.96 -4.95
N GLU A 98 -22.16 -21.00 -4.16
CA GLU A 98 -23.28 -21.20 -3.22
C GLU A 98 -24.62 -21.42 -3.96
N LYS A 99 -24.85 -20.73 -5.09
CA LYS A 99 -26.04 -20.96 -5.93
C LYS A 99 -26.00 -22.27 -6.70
N LEU A 100 -24.82 -22.72 -7.14
CA LEU A 100 -24.65 -24.00 -7.82
C LEU A 100 -24.86 -25.18 -6.84
N ALA A 101 -24.42 -25.05 -5.59
CA ALA A 101 -24.69 -26.03 -4.53
C ALA A 101 -26.19 -26.11 -4.19
N ALA A 102 -26.90 -24.97 -4.16
CA ALA A 102 -28.33 -24.93 -3.85
C ALA A 102 -29.25 -25.41 -5.00
N SER A 103 -28.70 -25.68 -6.20
CA SER A 103 -29.44 -26.20 -7.35
C SER A 103 -29.14 -27.67 -7.66
N LEU A 104 -28.33 -28.33 -6.81
CA LEU A 104 -28.06 -29.77 -6.84
C LEU A 104 -28.90 -30.59 -5.83
N ASP A 105 -29.82 -29.92 -5.10
CA ASP A 105 -30.92 -30.53 -4.34
C ASP A 105 -32.27 -30.33 -5.07
#